data_AF-A0A9P6BZX5-F1
#
_entry.id   AF-A0A9P6BZX5-F1
#
_cell.length_a   1.000
_cell.length_b   1.000
_cell.length_c   1.000
_cell.angle_alpha   90.00
_cell.angle_beta   90.00
_cell.angle_gamma   90.00
#
_symmetry.space_group_name_H-M   'P 1'
#
loop_
_entity.id
_entity.type
_entity.pdbx_description
1 polymer ?
#
loop_
_entity_poly.entity_id
_entity_poly.type
_entity_poly.pdbx_seq_one_letter_code
_entity_poly.pdbx_strand_id
1 'polypeptide(L)'
;MLKHILPGARYNSLARDPPPRCLPGTRVHILEDIDARIRDIDTHIIWLRGLAGSGKSAIMQTLAEVQSSRTVLATLFLSRDHERNDPKKILISLAYSFAILDPTYRQLIEDRISLDPDFLSLCMDEQFKCLFVEPFMHHIVQDARRWVIIVDGLDECRDEADQCRIIDLIRNSIRLHPQSPLLWIISSRPDAHIVTSFSGVKDCVTGFWEQEIPIDSLDASEDVNRYLHAEFAKIRKFHCDSMPEPPSSWPSDEEFLQLSQLSSGFFCFASSAMKHVASANSISRLQYILSSSHPLDPLDLMYTQTMSKIPSDVLSNAKVILGFYALHRTSSPVYHSSPNDNQDVGFLTLCNILRMKKHSAYAALRELSSVLISPSPMEAKDLGIKIVHPSFLQFLEDRSRSGSHNIGLDQQLEGLWHSYLRILQQYQKTKCTSVLSCPHELLLNHKSTQRYRPVLVTGRWNLVGASTGLAPYSTTRIDITLDQL
;
A
#
# COMPACT_ATOMS: atom_id res chain seq x y z
N MET A 1 31.58 -15.01 -7.95
CA MET A 1 30.36 -14.16 -7.79
C MET A 1 29.04 -14.86 -8.10
N LEU A 2 28.86 -15.55 -9.24
CA LEU A 2 27.55 -16.10 -9.69
C LEU A 2 26.75 -16.94 -8.66
N LYS A 3 27.42 -17.66 -7.75
CA LYS A 3 26.73 -18.43 -6.69
C LYS A 3 26.12 -17.56 -5.58
N HIS A 4 26.52 -16.29 -5.50
CA HIS A 4 26.20 -15.35 -4.44
C HIS A 4 25.31 -14.19 -4.92
N ILE A 5 24.77 -14.26 -6.14
CA ILE A 5 23.84 -13.24 -6.67
C ILE A 5 22.39 -13.71 -6.58
N LEU A 6 21.46 -12.77 -6.74
CA LEU A 6 20.03 -13.00 -6.95
C LEU A 6 19.78 -13.18 -8.46
N PRO A 7 19.69 -14.43 -8.97
CA PRO A 7 19.46 -14.66 -10.37
C PRO A 7 18.09 -14.09 -10.77
N GLY A 8 18.05 -13.52 -11.97
CA GLY A 8 16.82 -13.00 -12.56
C GLY A 8 16.23 -11.74 -11.92
N ALA A 9 16.99 -11.03 -11.08
CA ALA A 9 16.59 -9.78 -10.46
C ALA A 9 16.90 -8.52 -11.30
N ARG A 10 17.66 -8.65 -12.40
CA ARG A 10 17.98 -7.52 -13.30
C ARG A 10 16.76 -7.07 -14.11
N TYR A 11 16.74 -5.81 -14.55
CA TYR A 11 15.64 -5.24 -15.34
C TYR A 11 15.33 -5.97 -16.65
N ASN A 12 16.35 -6.55 -17.29
CA ASN A 12 16.28 -7.24 -18.58
C ASN A 12 16.33 -8.78 -18.46
N SER A 13 16.01 -9.31 -17.29
CA SER A 13 15.97 -10.76 -17.06
C SER A 13 14.75 -11.41 -17.71
N LEU A 14 14.92 -12.58 -18.33
CA LEU A 14 13.82 -13.42 -18.82
C LEU A 14 12.83 -13.81 -17.71
N ALA A 15 13.31 -13.99 -16.46
CA ALA A 15 12.45 -14.28 -15.31
C ALA A 15 11.50 -13.12 -14.95
N ARG A 16 11.60 -11.99 -15.66
CA ARG A 16 10.75 -10.82 -15.51
C ARG A 16 10.00 -10.49 -16.79
N ASP A 17 10.03 -11.32 -17.81
CA ASP A 17 9.37 -11.05 -19.08
C ASP A 17 7.91 -11.59 -19.10
N PRO A 18 6.89 -10.76 -19.44
CA PRO A 18 6.96 -9.31 -19.61
C PRO A 18 7.05 -8.56 -18.27
N PRO A 19 7.87 -7.50 -18.16
CA PRO A 19 8.01 -6.78 -16.91
C PRO A 19 6.87 -5.76 -16.75
N PRO A 20 6.53 -5.36 -15.51
CA PRO A 20 5.61 -4.24 -15.31
C PRO A 20 6.24 -2.97 -15.86
N ARG A 21 5.53 -2.23 -16.72
CA ARG A 21 5.98 -0.95 -17.31
C ARG A 21 4.89 0.10 -17.15
N CYS A 22 5.28 1.36 -17.06
CA CYS A 22 4.32 2.45 -17.18
C CYS A 22 3.74 2.43 -18.59
N LEU A 23 2.43 2.60 -18.70
CA LEU A 23 1.80 2.83 -20.00
C LEU A 23 2.28 4.21 -20.52
N PRO A 24 2.56 4.38 -21.83
CA PRO A 24 2.86 5.69 -22.39
C PRO A 24 1.80 6.73 -21.99
N GLY A 25 2.25 7.89 -21.52
CA GLY A 25 1.37 8.96 -21.04
C GLY A 25 0.87 8.80 -19.59
N THR A 26 1.38 7.80 -18.84
CA THR A 26 1.10 7.66 -17.39
C THR A 26 2.34 7.93 -16.55
N ARG A 27 2.15 8.43 -15.33
CA ARG A 27 3.21 8.76 -14.36
C ARG A 27 4.30 9.69 -14.93
N VAL A 28 3.93 10.51 -15.92
CA VAL A 28 4.86 11.34 -16.70
C VAL A 28 5.64 12.28 -15.79
N HIS A 29 4.95 13.04 -14.94
CA HIS A 29 5.59 13.98 -14.02
C HIS A 29 6.60 13.30 -13.08
N ILE A 30 6.23 12.15 -12.50
CA ILE A 30 7.15 11.40 -11.61
C ILE A 30 8.39 10.91 -12.38
N LEU A 31 8.21 10.41 -13.61
CA LEU A 31 9.32 9.96 -14.44
C LEU A 31 10.24 11.13 -14.83
N GLU A 32 9.67 12.28 -15.19
CA GLU A 32 10.41 13.50 -15.55
C GLU A 32 11.19 14.06 -14.36
N ASP A 33 10.58 14.11 -13.18
CA ASP A 33 11.23 14.57 -11.95
C ASP A 33 12.41 13.66 -11.59
N ILE A 34 12.22 12.34 -11.62
CA ILE A 34 13.31 11.39 -11.34
C ILE A 34 14.42 11.53 -12.39
N ASP A 35 14.10 11.65 -13.67
CA ASP A 35 15.08 11.82 -14.75
C ASP A 35 15.86 13.15 -14.61
N ALA A 36 15.21 14.21 -14.13
CA ALA A 36 15.88 15.47 -13.78
C ALA A 36 16.86 15.28 -12.60
N ARG A 37 16.46 14.54 -11.56
CA ARG A 37 17.31 14.23 -10.40
C ARG A 37 18.47 13.30 -10.73
N ILE A 38 18.33 12.44 -11.73
CA ILE A 38 19.44 11.60 -12.20
C ILE A 38 20.56 12.44 -12.80
N ARG A 39 20.20 13.50 -13.54
CA ARG A 39 21.15 14.45 -14.16
C ARG A 39 21.80 15.39 -13.16
N ASP A 40 21.13 15.64 -12.04
CA ASP A 40 21.66 16.45 -10.95
C ASP A 40 22.76 15.68 -10.20
N ILE A 41 24.00 16.18 -10.26
CA ILE A 41 25.16 15.50 -9.67
C ILE A 41 25.12 15.49 -8.13
N ASP A 42 24.44 16.48 -7.54
CA ASP A 42 24.33 16.67 -6.09
C ASP A 42 23.28 15.74 -5.47
N THR A 43 22.42 15.11 -6.29
CA THR A 43 21.51 14.07 -5.81
C THR A 43 22.30 12.77 -5.62
N HIS A 44 22.16 12.09 -4.50
CA HIS A 44 22.81 10.80 -4.22
C HIS A 44 21.82 9.69 -3.86
N ILE A 45 20.65 10.05 -3.33
CA ILE A 45 19.60 9.11 -2.98
C ILE A 45 18.26 9.66 -3.46
N ILE A 46 17.52 8.82 -4.19
CA ILE A 46 16.13 8.99 -4.53
C ILE A 46 15.35 7.88 -3.83
N TRP A 47 14.44 8.23 -2.93
CA TRP A 47 13.51 7.28 -2.32
C TRP A 47 12.11 7.46 -2.90
N LEU A 48 11.68 6.47 -3.69
CA LEU A 48 10.35 6.38 -4.27
C LEU A 48 9.45 5.56 -3.35
N ARG A 49 8.73 6.22 -2.45
CA ARG A 49 7.83 5.55 -1.51
C ARG A 49 6.40 5.49 -2.06
N GLY A 50 5.69 4.44 -1.71
CA GLY A 50 4.28 4.33 -2.05
C GLY A 50 3.67 3.01 -1.61
N LEU A 51 2.35 2.96 -1.62
CA LEU A 51 1.60 1.80 -1.15
C LEU A 51 1.77 0.59 -2.08
N ALA A 52 1.36 -0.58 -1.60
CA ALA A 52 1.37 -1.79 -2.41
C ALA A 52 0.49 -1.57 -3.65
N GLY A 53 1.00 -1.92 -4.83
CA GLY A 53 0.23 -1.78 -6.07
C GLY A 53 0.00 -0.34 -6.58
N SER A 54 0.73 0.66 -6.05
CA SER A 54 0.69 2.04 -6.58
C SER A 54 1.41 2.24 -7.93
N GLY A 55 2.15 1.21 -8.40
CA GLY A 55 2.90 1.24 -9.66
C GLY A 55 4.41 1.48 -9.54
N LYS A 56 4.98 1.41 -8.33
CA LYS A 56 6.43 1.61 -8.09
C LYS A 56 7.32 0.81 -9.03
N SER A 57 7.13 -0.51 -9.10
CA SER A 57 7.93 -1.39 -9.95
C SER A 57 7.80 -1.08 -11.44
N ALA A 58 6.65 -0.56 -11.89
CA ALA A 58 6.45 -0.12 -13.26
C ALA A 58 7.25 1.15 -13.58
N ILE A 59 7.30 2.11 -12.64
CA ILE A 59 8.14 3.31 -12.72
C ILE A 59 9.61 2.90 -12.74
N MET A 60 10.05 2.07 -11.79
CA MET A 60 11.44 1.60 -11.67
C MET A 60 11.90 0.83 -12.91
N GLN A 61 11.04 -0.01 -13.50
CA GLN A 61 11.34 -0.71 -14.75
C GLN A 61 11.48 0.25 -15.93
N THR A 62 10.51 1.17 -16.10
CA THR A 62 10.52 2.15 -17.19
C THR A 62 11.78 3.00 -17.12
N LEU A 63 12.14 3.44 -15.91
CA LEU A 63 13.36 4.18 -15.65
C LEU A 63 14.62 3.38 -15.99
N ALA A 64 14.69 2.12 -15.57
CA ALA A 64 15.82 1.25 -15.87
C ALA A 64 16.02 1.07 -17.38
N GLU A 65 14.95 0.88 -18.14
CA GLU A 65 15.01 0.75 -19.59
C GLU A 65 15.54 2.03 -20.25
N VAL A 66 15.04 3.20 -19.82
CA VAL A 66 15.52 4.52 -20.31
C VAL A 66 16.98 4.77 -19.96
N GLN A 67 17.39 4.49 -18.72
CA GLN A 67 18.73 4.81 -18.23
C GLN A 67 19.81 3.81 -18.67
N SER A 68 19.42 2.61 -19.12
CA SER A 68 20.36 1.58 -19.56
C SER A 68 21.28 1.98 -20.72
N SER A 69 20.90 3.01 -21.49
CA SER A 69 21.71 3.58 -22.58
C SER A 69 22.39 4.91 -22.23
N ARG A 70 22.08 5.48 -21.06
CA ARG A 70 22.51 6.84 -20.66
C ARG A 70 23.52 6.85 -19.51
N THR A 71 23.52 5.80 -18.68
CA THR A 71 24.31 5.73 -17.45
C THR A 71 24.93 4.35 -17.28
N VAL A 72 25.86 4.21 -16.33
CA VAL A 72 26.32 2.89 -15.89
C VAL A 72 25.31 2.38 -14.87
N LEU A 73 24.43 1.47 -15.29
CA LEU A 73 23.22 1.10 -14.53
C LEU A 73 23.30 -0.30 -13.91
N ALA A 74 23.32 -0.39 -12.59
CA ALA A 74 23.01 -1.63 -11.87
C ALA A 74 21.53 -1.64 -11.44
N THR A 75 20.88 -2.79 -11.58
CA THR A 75 19.47 -2.94 -11.19
C THR A 75 19.25 -4.18 -10.34
N LEU A 76 18.36 -4.07 -9.38
CA LEU A 76 17.93 -5.16 -8.52
C LEU A 76 16.45 -5.02 -8.21
N PHE A 77 15.65 -5.96 -8.69
CA PHE A 77 14.22 -6.00 -8.44
C PHE A 77 13.92 -7.16 -7.52
N LEU A 78 13.68 -6.81 -6.26
CA LEU A 78 13.42 -7.77 -5.20
C LEU A 78 12.00 -8.30 -5.34
N SER A 79 11.82 -9.55 -4.92
CA SER A 79 10.51 -10.18 -4.95
C SER A 79 10.43 -11.33 -3.96
N ARG A 80 9.44 -11.30 -3.06
CA ARG A 80 9.18 -12.44 -2.16
C ARG A 80 8.71 -13.67 -2.92
N ASP A 81 7.74 -13.48 -3.81
CA ASP A 81 7.09 -14.57 -4.55
C ASP A 81 8.03 -15.33 -5.48
N HIS A 82 9.12 -14.69 -5.91
CA HIS A 82 10.14 -15.27 -6.77
C HIS A 82 11.48 -15.53 -6.06
N GLU A 83 11.49 -15.56 -4.72
CA GLU A 83 12.67 -15.82 -3.88
C GLU A 83 13.88 -14.90 -4.14
N ARG A 84 13.62 -13.68 -4.65
CA ARG A 84 14.64 -12.64 -4.90
C ARG A 84 14.69 -11.67 -3.73
N ASN A 85 14.93 -12.19 -2.53
CA ASN A 85 14.76 -11.42 -1.29
C ASN A 85 15.81 -11.71 -0.21
N ASP A 86 16.92 -12.36 -0.57
CA ASP A 86 18.03 -12.63 0.35
C ASP A 86 18.94 -11.39 0.50
N PRO A 87 18.98 -10.74 1.68
CA PRO A 87 19.78 -9.53 1.92
C PRO A 87 21.27 -9.75 1.65
N LYS A 88 21.79 -10.95 1.94
CA LYS A 88 23.22 -11.27 1.81
C LYS A 88 23.71 -11.24 0.36
N LYS A 89 22.79 -11.28 -0.60
CA LYS A 89 23.09 -11.32 -2.03
C LYS A 89 22.87 -9.97 -2.71
N ILE A 90 22.28 -8.98 -2.04
CA ILE A 90 21.91 -7.69 -2.64
C ILE A 90 23.15 -6.95 -3.16
N LEU A 91 24.12 -6.70 -2.28
CA LEU A 91 25.34 -5.95 -2.61
C LEU A 91 26.17 -6.65 -3.69
N ILE A 92 26.30 -7.97 -3.59
CA ILE A 92 27.04 -8.79 -4.56
C ILE A 92 26.36 -8.78 -5.93
N SER A 93 25.03 -8.80 -5.99
CA SER A 93 24.26 -8.76 -7.24
C SER A 93 24.41 -7.42 -7.97
N LEU A 94 24.42 -6.33 -7.20
CA LEU A 94 24.63 -4.98 -7.73
C LEU A 94 26.07 -4.81 -8.23
N ALA A 95 27.06 -5.21 -7.45
CA ALA A 95 28.46 -5.19 -7.85
C ALA A 95 28.71 -6.06 -9.10
N TYR A 96 28.13 -7.26 -9.14
CA TYR A 96 28.20 -8.12 -10.32
C TYR A 96 27.59 -7.44 -11.57
N SER A 97 26.50 -6.69 -11.41
CA SER A 97 25.89 -5.94 -12.51
C SER A 97 26.84 -4.87 -13.06
N PHE A 98 27.54 -4.14 -12.19
CA PHE A 98 28.57 -3.20 -12.61
C PHE A 98 29.76 -3.86 -13.27
N ALA A 99 30.25 -4.98 -12.73
CA ALA A 99 31.35 -5.73 -13.32
C ALA A 99 31.01 -6.24 -14.74
N ILE A 100 29.74 -6.53 -15.05
CA ILE A 100 29.35 -6.86 -16.42
C ILE A 100 29.47 -5.64 -17.35
N LEU A 101 29.11 -4.45 -16.87
CA LEU A 101 28.96 -3.25 -17.69
C LEU A 101 30.26 -2.46 -17.88
N ASP A 102 31.15 -2.46 -16.89
CA ASP A 102 32.35 -1.65 -16.88
C ASP A 102 33.62 -2.49 -16.66
N PRO A 103 34.57 -2.51 -17.61
CA PRO A 103 35.80 -3.28 -17.49
C PRO A 103 36.72 -2.82 -16.35
N THR A 104 36.76 -1.52 -16.05
CA THR A 104 37.60 -0.98 -14.97
C THR A 104 37.11 -1.46 -13.62
N TYR A 105 35.81 -1.33 -13.35
CA TYR A 105 35.20 -1.86 -12.14
C TYR A 105 35.36 -3.39 -12.06
N ARG A 106 35.18 -4.11 -13.18
CA ARG A 106 35.41 -5.56 -13.23
C ARG A 106 36.81 -5.94 -12.75
N GLN A 107 37.85 -5.27 -13.26
CA GLN A 107 39.23 -5.55 -12.88
C GLN A 107 39.46 -5.35 -11.38
N LEU A 108 38.94 -4.26 -10.80
CA LEU A 108 39.06 -3.99 -9.36
C LEU A 108 38.46 -5.11 -8.52
N ILE A 109 37.31 -5.64 -8.94
CA ILE A 109 36.66 -6.76 -8.26
C ILE A 109 37.44 -8.07 -8.47
N GLU A 110 37.92 -8.35 -9.68
CA GLU A 110 38.72 -9.55 -9.98
C GLU A 110 40.05 -9.57 -9.20
N ASP A 111 40.72 -8.43 -9.09
CA ASP A 111 41.93 -8.27 -8.27
C ASP A 111 41.62 -8.52 -6.79
N ARG A 112 40.50 -7.98 -6.29
CA ARG A 112 40.06 -8.21 -4.92
C ARG A 112 39.73 -9.67 -4.64
N ILE A 113 39.04 -10.36 -5.56
CA ILE A 113 38.75 -11.80 -5.47
C ILE A 113 40.07 -12.61 -5.44
N SER A 114 41.05 -12.20 -6.26
CA SER A 114 42.33 -12.90 -6.36
C SER A 114 43.16 -12.78 -5.08
N LEU A 115 43.06 -11.65 -4.38
CA LEU A 115 43.73 -11.40 -3.10
C LEU A 115 43.03 -12.07 -1.91
N ASP A 116 41.70 -12.07 -1.89
CA ASP A 116 40.89 -12.65 -0.81
C ASP A 116 39.64 -13.35 -1.39
N PRO A 117 39.72 -14.65 -1.72
CA PRO A 117 38.60 -15.38 -2.31
C PRO A 117 37.34 -15.42 -1.44
N ASP A 118 37.48 -15.28 -0.12
CA ASP A 118 36.40 -15.37 0.84
C ASP A 118 35.68 -14.03 1.08
N PHE A 119 36.12 -12.93 0.45
CA PHE A 119 35.56 -11.61 0.73
C PHE A 119 34.04 -11.51 0.46
N LEU A 120 33.52 -12.33 -0.46
CA LEU A 120 32.09 -12.43 -0.78
C LEU A 120 31.25 -13.10 0.33
N SER A 121 31.90 -13.61 1.36
CA SER A 121 31.30 -14.22 2.55
C SER A 121 31.48 -13.36 3.80
N LEU A 122 32.09 -12.17 3.68
CA LEU A 122 32.24 -11.22 4.78
C LEU A 122 30.88 -10.67 5.24
N CYS A 123 30.87 -10.01 6.39
CA CYS A 123 29.68 -9.29 6.84
C CYS A 123 29.31 -8.15 5.87
N MET A 124 28.05 -7.73 5.90
CA MET A 124 27.47 -6.78 4.93
C MET A 124 28.27 -5.47 4.83
N ASP A 125 28.79 -4.96 5.94
CA ASP A 125 29.52 -3.68 6.01
C ASP A 125 30.86 -3.78 5.29
N GLU A 126 31.61 -4.86 5.54
CA GLU A 126 32.88 -5.11 4.86
C GLU A 126 32.66 -5.41 3.37
N GLN A 127 31.57 -6.13 3.03
CA GLN A 127 31.18 -6.30 1.62
C GLN A 127 30.85 -4.95 0.97
N PHE A 128 30.07 -4.09 1.61
CA PHE A 128 29.72 -2.77 1.08
C PHE A 128 30.98 -1.92 0.87
N LYS A 129 31.89 -1.95 1.83
CA LYS A 129 33.17 -1.26 1.76
C LYS A 129 34.01 -1.74 0.55
N CYS A 130 34.23 -3.05 0.43
CA CYS A 130 35.05 -3.63 -0.63
C CYS A 130 34.41 -3.50 -2.02
N LEU A 131 33.07 -3.59 -2.11
CA LEU A 131 32.35 -3.58 -3.39
C LEU A 131 31.99 -2.18 -3.87
N PHE A 132 31.77 -1.22 -2.97
CA PHE A 132 31.28 0.11 -3.33
C PHE A 132 32.21 1.22 -2.83
N VAL A 133 32.56 1.26 -1.55
CA VAL A 133 33.34 2.40 -1.04
C VAL A 133 34.74 2.46 -1.67
N GLU A 134 35.52 1.39 -1.56
CA GLU A 134 36.91 1.37 -2.06
C GLU A 134 37.00 1.54 -3.59
N PRO A 135 36.22 0.81 -4.43
CA PRO A 135 36.29 0.99 -5.87
C PRO A 135 35.88 2.41 -6.31
N PHE A 136 34.81 2.94 -5.71
CA PHE A 136 34.29 4.23 -6.14
C PHE A 136 35.09 5.41 -5.62
N MET A 137 35.71 5.31 -4.43
CA MET A 137 36.47 6.43 -3.85
C MET A 137 37.91 6.49 -4.30
N HIS A 138 38.54 5.34 -4.52
CA HIS A 138 39.97 5.31 -4.84
C HIS A 138 40.25 5.24 -6.34
N HIS A 139 39.30 4.77 -7.14
CA HIS A 139 39.55 4.49 -8.56
C HIS A 139 38.54 5.17 -9.50
N ILE A 140 37.26 5.21 -9.15
CA ILE A 140 36.19 5.71 -10.06
C ILE A 140 35.78 7.15 -9.72
N VAL A 141 36.25 7.76 -8.63
CA VAL A 141 35.84 9.10 -8.20
C VAL A 141 36.07 10.19 -9.26
N GLN A 142 37.04 10.01 -10.15
CA GLN A 142 37.36 10.93 -11.25
C GLN A 142 36.59 10.64 -12.55
N ASP A 143 35.75 9.61 -12.56
CA ASP A 143 34.91 9.27 -13.69
C ASP A 143 33.75 10.28 -13.79
N ALA A 144 33.68 10.97 -14.93
CA ALA A 144 32.59 11.92 -15.20
C ALA A 144 31.24 11.23 -15.47
N ARG A 145 31.22 9.91 -15.66
CA ARG A 145 29.98 9.15 -15.88
C ARG A 145 29.17 9.05 -14.59
N ARG A 146 27.84 9.06 -14.74
CA ARG A 146 26.89 8.80 -13.65
C ARG A 146 26.71 7.30 -13.46
N TRP A 147 26.89 6.83 -12.23
CA TRP A 147 26.68 5.43 -11.86
C TRP A 147 25.38 5.30 -11.08
N VAL A 148 24.40 4.63 -11.66
CA VAL A 148 23.03 4.55 -11.12
C VAL A 148 22.76 3.15 -10.61
N ILE A 149 22.20 3.07 -9.40
CA ILE A 149 21.72 1.85 -8.79
C ILE A 149 20.21 1.97 -8.61
N ILE A 150 19.45 1.06 -9.20
CA ILE A 150 18.01 0.94 -9.00
C ILE A 150 17.73 -0.29 -8.14
N VAL A 151 17.19 -0.09 -6.94
CA VAL A 151 16.69 -1.16 -6.06
C VAL A 151 15.18 -1.02 -5.95
N ASP A 152 14.45 -1.93 -6.59
CA ASP A 152 12.99 -1.98 -6.50
C ASP A 152 12.55 -2.96 -5.40
N GLY A 153 11.67 -2.50 -4.52
CA GLY A 153 11.03 -3.33 -3.49
C GLY A 153 11.92 -3.65 -2.30
N LEU A 154 12.61 -2.67 -1.70
CA LEU A 154 13.43 -2.92 -0.51
C LEU A 154 12.64 -3.60 0.63
N ASP A 155 11.34 -3.29 0.77
CA ASP A 155 10.40 -3.92 1.71
C ASP A 155 10.10 -5.40 1.43
N GLU A 156 10.55 -5.93 0.30
CA GLU A 156 10.44 -7.33 -0.06
C GLU A 156 11.62 -8.18 0.40
N CYS A 157 12.72 -7.54 0.84
CA CYS A 157 13.84 -8.20 1.51
C CYS A 157 13.37 -8.89 2.81
N ARG A 158 13.89 -10.08 3.14
CA ARG A 158 13.35 -10.92 4.23
C ARG A 158 13.51 -10.35 5.64
N ASP A 159 14.46 -9.47 5.88
CA ASP A 159 14.86 -9.04 7.23
C ASP A 159 14.80 -7.51 7.39
N GLU A 160 14.02 -7.03 8.37
CA GLU A 160 13.86 -5.59 8.63
C GLU A 160 15.17 -4.91 9.07
N ALA A 161 15.99 -5.60 9.86
CA ALA A 161 17.26 -5.06 10.34
C ALA A 161 18.25 -4.92 9.17
N ASP A 162 18.30 -5.87 8.25
CA ASP A 162 19.12 -5.79 7.04
C ASP A 162 18.60 -4.71 6.08
N GLN A 163 17.28 -4.49 5.96
CA GLN A 163 16.73 -3.36 5.20
C GLN A 163 17.23 -2.02 5.77
N CYS A 164 17.14 -1.83 7.10
CA CYS A 164 17.66 -0.65 7.77
C CYS A 164 19.18 -0.52 7.59
N ARG A 165 19.92 -1.63 7.73
CA ARG A 165 21.38 -1.68 7.59
C ARG A 165 21.84 -1.25 6.20
N ILE A 166 21.15 -1.68 5.14
CA ILE A 166 21.44 -1.25 3.76
C ILE A 166 21.27 0.27 3.64
N ILE A 167 20.17 0.84 4.17
CA ILE A 167 19.94 2.29 4.15
C ILE A 167 21.05 3.01 4.93
N ASP A 168 21.42 2.51 6.11
CA ASP A 168 22.46 3.10 6.95
C ASP A 168 23.85 3.05 6.29
N LEU A 169 24.19 1.97 5.60
CA LEU A 169 25.45 1.84 4.84
C LEU A 169 25.52 2.87 3.72
N ILE A 170 24.44 3.00 2.94
CA ILE A 170 24.33 3.99 1.86
C ILE A 170 24.46 5.41 2.45
N ARG A 171 23.67 5.73 3.49
CA ARG A 171 23.73 7.01 4.21
C ARG A 171 25.14 7.36 4.67
N ASN A 172 25.79 6.43 5.36
CA ASN A 172 27.11 6.65 5.93
C ASN A 172 28.16 6.86 4.84
N SER A 173 28.07 6.11 3.74
CA SER A 173 28.99 6.24 2.60
C SER A 173 28.90 7.62 1.95
N ILE A 174 27.69 8.14 1.71
CA ILE A 174 27.49 9.47 1.10
C ILE A 174 27.92 10.58 2.05
N ARG A 175 27.62 10.45 3.35
CA ARG A 175 28.06 11.43 4.36
C ARG A 175 29.58 11.53 4.44
N LEU A 176 30.28 10.40 4.37
CA LEU A 176 31.75 10.36 4.41
C LEU A 176 32.38 10.73 3.07
N HIS A 177 31.66 10.49 1.97
CA HIS A 177 32.16 10.65 0.61
C HIS A 177 31.14 11.31 -0.33
N PRO A 178 30.87 12.63 -0.15
CA PRO A 178 29.89 13.35 -0.95
C PRO A 178 30.30 13.49 -2.43
N GLN A 179 31.56 13.24 -2.77
CA GLN A 179 32.05 13.27 -4.16
C GLN A 179 31.77 11.99 -4.94
N SER A 180 31.09 11.00 -4.34
CA SER A 180 30.81 9.74 -4.99
C SER A 180 29.93 9.93 -6.25
N PRO A 181 30.28 9.33 -7.40
CA PRO A 181 29.45 9.41 -8.62
C PRO A 181 28.22 8.50 -8.57
N LEU A 182 27.95 7.88 -7.41
CA LEU A 182 26.89 6.91 -7.19
C LEU A 182 25.57 7.60 -6.86
N LEU A 183 24.52 7.19 -7.56
CA LEU A 183 23.13 7.54 -7.28
C LEU A 183 22.34 6.28 -6.95
N TRP A 184 21.73 6.25 -5.77
CA TRP A 184 20.85 5.18 -5.32
C TRP A 184 19.39 5.57 -5.51
N ILE A 185 18.66 4.81 -6.31
CA ILE A 185 17.22 4.96 -6.52
C ILE A 185 16.56 3.75 -5.88
N ILE A 186 15.83 3.97 -4.79
CA ILE A 186 15.26 2.90 -3.97
C ILE A 186 13.75 3.07 -3.97
N SER A 187 13.02 2.00 -4.29
CA SER A 187 11.57 1.94 -4.09
C SER A 187 11.24 1.07 -2.89
N SER A 188 10.24 1.48 -2.11
CA SER A 188 9.71 0.64 -1.04
C SER A 188 8.29 1.03 -0.64
N ARG A 189 7.65 0.17 0.15
CA ARG A 189 6.52 0.55 1.01
C ARG A 189 7.00 1.48 2.13
N PRO A 190 6.11 2.34 2.67
CA PRO A 190 6.41 3.19 3.82
C PRO A 190 6.27 2.39 5.13
N ASP A 191 6.91 1.22 5.21
CA ASP A 191 6.93 0.44 6.45
C ASP A 191 7.70 1.20 7.53
N ALA A 192 7.27 1.07 8.80
CA ALA A 192 7.66 2.00 9.87
C ALA A 192 9.18 2.10 10.07
N HIS A 193 9.90 0.98 10.01
CA HIS A 193 11.36 0.95 10.13
C HIS A 193 12.05 1.60 8.93
N ILE A 194 11.56 1.39 7.71
CA ILE A 194 12.09 2.02 6.49
C ILE A 194 11.91 3.54 6.55
N VAL A 195 10.71 4.02 6.92
CA VAL A 195 10.43 5.46 7.09
C VAL A 195 11.36 6.07 8.13
N THR A 196 11.56 5.37 9.25
CA THR A 196 12.46 5.82 10.32
C THR A 196 13.91 5.92 9.82
N SER A 197 14.40 4.90 9.10
CA SER A 197 15.75 4.91 8.52
C SER A 197 15.94 6.05 7.52
N PHE A 198 15.00 6.27 6.59
CA PHE A 198 15.11 7.38 5.62
C PHE A 198 14.90 8.76 6.24
N SER A 199 14.16 8.89 7.34
CA SER A 199 14.12 10.14 8.11
C SER A 199 15.52 10.51 8.61
N GLY A 200 16.27 9.53 9.13
CA GLY A 200 17.67 9.73 9.52
C GLY A 200 18.60 10.04 8.33
N VAL A 201 18.26 9.64 7.11
CA VAL A 201 18.97 10.06 5.88
C VAL A 201 18.71 11.52 5.59
N LYS A 202 17.44 11.92 5.58
CA LYS A 202 16.99 13.30 5.32
C LYS A 202 17.66 14.32 6.25
N ASP A 203 17.86 13.94 7.51
CA ASP A 203 18.47 14.82 8.52
C ASP A 203 19.97 15.04 8.31
N CYS A 204 20.68 14.20 7.55
CA CYS A 204 22.14 14.25 7.45
C CYS A 204 22.73 14.21 6.04
N VAL A 205 21.94 13.99 5.00
CA VAL A 205 22.38 13.92 3.60
C VAL A 205 21.67 15.00 2.78
N THR A 206 22.44 15.96 2.25
CA THR A 206 21.90 17.06 1.42
C THR A 206 21.38 16.58 0.06
N GLY A 207 21.99 15.53 -0.50
CA GLY A 207 21.59 14.91 -1.77
C GLY A 207 20.45 13.89 -1.68
N PHE A 208 19.58 14.02 -0.69
CA PHE A 208 18.43 13.12 -0.51
C PHE A 208 17.16 13.74 -1.10
N TRP A 209 16.49 12.99 -1.98
CA TRP A 209 15.19 13.36 -2.53
C TRP A 209 14.17 12.24 -2.29
N GLU A 210 12.99 12.62 -1.80
CA GLU A 210 11.89 11.72 -1.49
C GLU A 210 10.71 12.03 -2.42
N GLN A 211 10.13 10.98 -3.01
CA GLN A 211 8.93 11.06 -3.81
C GLN A 211 7.91 10.05 -3.35
N GLU A 212 6.75 10.53 -2.92
CA GLU A 212 5.60 9.69 -2.66
C GLU A 212 4.77 9.51 -3.93
N ILE A 213 4.33 8.28 -4.20
CA ILE A 213 3.40 8.00 -5.30
C ILE A 213 1.97 8.08 -4.78
N PRO A 214 1.21 9.11 -5.16
CA PRO A 214 -0.19 9.22 -4.77
C PRO A 214 -1.00 8.14 -5.50
N ILE A 215 -1.99 7.61 -4.77
CA ILE A 215 -2.97 6.64 -5.27
C ILE A 215 -4.37 7.25 -5.38
N ASP A 216 -4.60 8.37 -4.70
CA ASP A 216 -5.89 9.02 -4.47
C ASP A 216 -5.86 10.50 -4.91
N SER A 217 -5.01 10.79 -5.91
CA SER A 217 -4.94 12.10 -6.57
C SER A 217 -5.73 12.10 -7.89
N LEU A 218 -6.03 13.30 -8.38
CA LEU A 218 -6.59 13.49 -9.72
C LEU A 218 -5.68 12.87 -10.79
N ASP A 219 -4.37 13.14 -10.72
CA ASP A 219 -3.38 12.59 -11.66
C ASP A 219 -3.35 11.05 -11.65
N ALA A 220 -3.40 10.44 -10.46
CA ALA A 220 -3.45 8.98 -10.33
C ALA A 220 -4.75 8.41 -10.96
N SER A 221 -5.87 9.11 -10.80
CA SER A 221 -7.15 8.72 -11.39
C SER A 221 -7.14 8.84 -12.91
N GLU A 222 -6.58 9.93 -13.45
CA GLU A 222 -6.41 10.10 -14.90
C GLU A 222 -5.49 9.03 -15.50
N ASP A 223 -4.37 8.72 -14.82
CA ASP A 223 -3.43 7.70 -15.24
C ASP A 223 -4.07 6.30 -15.26
N VAL A 224 -4.89 5.98 -14.25
CA VAL A 224 -5.68 4.75 -14.24
C VAL A 224 -6.70 4.73 -15.38
N ASN A 225 -7.35 5.86 -15.69
CA ASN A 225 -8.31 5.92 -16.80
C ASN A 225 -7.63 5.70 -18.15
N ARG A 226 -6.46 6.31 -18.38
CA ARG A 226 -5.62 6.03 -19.56
C ARG A 226 -5.28 4.54 -19.65
N TYR A 227 -4.90 3.94 -18.52
CA TYR A 227 -4.63 2.50 -18.43
C TYR A 227 -5.84 1.64 -18.79
N LEU A 228 -7.00 1.89 -18.19
CA LEU A 228 -8.23 1.17 -18.47
C LEU A 228 -8.61 1.26 -19.97
N HIS A 229 -8.57 2.45 -20.55
CA HIS A 229 -8.85 2.63 -21.98
C HIS A 229 -7.91 1.81 -22.88
N ALA A 230 -6.61 1.79 -22.58
CA ALA A 230 -5.63 1.03 -23.34
C ALA A 230 -5.85 -0.48 -23.21
N GLU A 231 -6.16 -0.97 -22.01
CA GLU A 231 -6.45 -2.39 -21.78
C GLU A 231 -7.76 -2.82 -22.45
N PHE A 232 -8.83 -2.02 -22.38
CA PHE A 232 -10.07 -2.31 -23.12
C PHE A 232 -9.82 -2.35 -24.63
N ALA A 233 -9.00 -1.44 -25.17
CA ALA A 233 -8.63 -1.46 -26.58
C ALA A 233 -7.88 -2.75 -26.96
N LYS A 234 -6.99 -3.25 -26.10
CA LYS A 234 -6.34 -4.55 -26.31
C LYS A 234 -7.36 -5.69 -26.30
N ILE A 235 -8.23 -5.74 -25.30
CA ILE A 235 -9.24 -6.81 -25.18
C ILE A 235 -10.15 -6.82 -26.41
N ARG A 236 -10.65 -5.66 -26.87
CA ARG A 236 -11.45 -5.57 -28.11
C ARG A 236 -10.73 -6.16 -29.32
N LYS A 237 -9.41 -5.93 -29.42
CA LYS A 237 -8.60 -6.44 -30.52
C LYS A 237 -8.38 -7.95 -30.43
N PHE A 238 -8.17 -8.49 -29.23
CA PHE A 238 -7.89 -9.92 -29.03
C PHE A 238 -9.16 -10.79 -28.99
N HIS A 239 -10.30 -10.23 -28.59
CA HIS A 239 -11.57 -10.94 -28.39
C HIS A 239 -12.66 -10.49 -29.37
N CYS A 240 -12.27 -10.00 -30.55
CA CYS A 240 -13.18 -9.38 -31.52
C CYS A 240 -14.42 -10.22 -31.83
N ASP A 241 -14.26 -11.54 -31.92
CA ASP A 241 -15.33 -12.48 -32.27
C ASP A 241 -16.43 -12.62 -31.21
N SER A 242 -16.14 -12.16 -29.98
CA SER A 242 -17.06 -12.21 -28.82
C SER A 242 -17.54 -10.83 -28.36
N MET A 243 -17.24 -9.78 -29.13
CA MET A 243 -17.61 -8.40 -28.82
C MET A 243 -18.95 -8.01 -29.45
N PRO A 244 -19.70 -7.08 -28.84
CA PRO A 244 -20.87 -6.47 -29.49
C PRO A 244 -20.45 -5.72 -30.76
N GLU A 245 -21.33 -5.62 -31.75
CA GLU A 245 -21.06 -4.80 -32.95
C GLU A 245 -21.60 -3.36 -32.77
N PRO A 246 -20.79 -2.31 -32.99
CA PRO A 246 -19.34 -2.36 -33.25
C PRO A 246 -18.54 -2.62 -31.97
N PRO A 247 -17.36 -3.30 -32.01
CA PRO A 247 -16.58 -3.58 -30.80
C PRO A 247 -16.24 -2.34 -29.98
N SER A 248 -16.12 -1.17 -30.63
CA SER A 248 -15.89 0.12 -29.98
C SER A 248 -17.00 0.57 -29.03
N SER A 249 -18.19 -0.02 -29.11
CA SER A 249 -19.31 0.22 -28.19
C SER A 249 -19.11 -0.41 -26.82
N TRP A 250 -18.12 -1.29 -26.67
CA TRP A 250 -17.80 -1.97 -25.42
C TRP A 250 -16.44 -1.53 -24.84
N PRO A 251 -16.36 -1.27 -23.52
CA PRO A 251 -17.50 -1.14 -22.60
C PRO A 251 -18.34 0.10 -22.91
N SER A 252 -19.58 0.13 -22.43
CA SER A 252 -20.37 1.36 -22.45
C SER A 252 -19.71 2.44 -21.57
N ASP A 253 -20.02 3.71 -21.84
CA ASP A 253 -19.49 4.83 -21.04
C ASP A 253 -19.87 4.70 -19.56
N GLU A 254 -21.05 4.15 -19.25
CA GLU A 254 -21.50 3.90 -17.89
C GLU A 254 -20.68 2.80 -17.21
N GLU A 255 -20.48 1.66 -17.87
CA GLU A 255 -19.65 0.56 -17.35
C GLU A 255 -18.19 1.01 -17.13
N PHE A 256 -17.66 1.81 -18.06
CA PHE A 256 -16.33 2.39 -17.93
C PHE A 256 -16.26 3.34 -16.73
N LEU A 257 -17.23 4.26 -16.59
CA LEU A 257 -17.26 5.22 -15.50
C LEU A 257 -17.38 4.51 -14.14
N GLN A 258 -18.23 3.48 -14.04
CA GLN A 258 -18.35 2.66 -12.83
C GLN A 258 -17.03 1.96 -12.50
N LEU A 259 -16.35 1.34 -13.48
CA LEU A 259 -15.06 0.69 -13.22
C LEU A 259 -13.95 1.68 -12.86
N SER A 260 -13.94 2.86 -13.50
CA SER A 260 -13.05 3.97 -13.18
C SER A 260 -13.25 4.42 -11.73
N GLN A 261 -14.50 4.64 -11.31
CA GLN A 261 -14.85 5.00 -9.94
C GLN A 261 -14.46 3.90 -8.94
N LEU A 262 -14.74 2.64 -9.27
CA LEU A 262 -14.33 1.49 -8.46
C LEU A 262 -12.81 1.35 -8.35
N SER A 263 -12.05 1.78 -9.35
CA SER A 263 -10.59 1.75 -9.33
C SER A 263 -10.00 2.89 -8.52
N SER A 264 -10.64 4.07 -8.49
CA SER A 264 -10.28 5.22 -7.63
C SER A 264 -8.78 5.54 -7.61
N GLY A 265 -8.12 5.55 -8.78
CA GLY A 265 -6.67 5.79 -8.89
C GLY A 265 -5.75 4.64 -8.42
N PHE A 266 -6.33 3.53 -7.95
CA PHE A 266 -5.61 2.36 -7.47
C PHE A 266 -5.30 1.35 -8.59
N PHE A 267 -4.09 1.48 -9.16
CA PHE A 267 -3.58 0.61 -10.22
C PHE A 267 -3.64 -0.89 -9.92
N CYS A 268 -3.46 -1.30 -8.66
CA CYS A 268 -3.56 -2.71 -8.28
C CYS A 268 -4.95 -3.28 -8.56
N PHE A 269 -5.99 -2.50 -8.24
CA PHE A 269 -7.36 -2.89 -8.52
C PHE A 269 -7.62 -2.87 -10.02
N ALA A 270 -7.30 -1.77 -10.71
CA ALA A 270 -7.51 -1.65 -12.15
C ALA A 270 -6.83 -2.79 -12.92
N SER A 271 -5.57 -3.08 -12.63
CA SER A 271 -4.83 -4.17 -13.31
C SER A 271 -5.36 -5.56 -12.98
N SER A 272 -5.79 -5.79 -11.74
CA SER A 272 -6.42 -7.07 -11.36
C SER A 272 -7.78 -7.25 -12.05
N ALA A 273 -8.58 -6.18 -12.11
CA ALA A 273 -9.84 -6.16 -12.84
C ALA A 273 -9.62 -6.43 -14.33
N MET A 274 -8.68 -5.75 -14.98
CA MET A 274 -8.40 -5.96 -16.40
C MET A 274 -7.87 -7.36 -16.70
N LYS A 275 -7.02 -7.93 -15.83
CA LYS A 275 -6.59 -9.34 -15.96
C LYS A 275 -7.77 -10.30 -15.87
N HIS A 276 -8.71 -10.04 -14.96
CA HIS A 276 -9.93 -10.84 -14.85
C HIS A 276 -10.78 -10.69 -16.12
N VAL A 277 -11.05 -9.47 -16.59
CA VAL A 277 -11.86 -9.19 -17.78
C VAL A 277 -11.25 -9.73 -19.08
N ALA A 278 -9.91 -9.70 -19.21
CA ALA A 278 -9.20 -10.16 -20.41
C ALA A 278 -9.23 -11.68 -20.63
N SER A 279 -9.81 -12.45 -19.71
CA SER A 279 -10.00 -13.89 -19.90
C SER A 279 -11.30 -14.19 -20.68
N ALA A 280 -11.61 -15.47 -20.91
CA ALA A 280 -12.79 -15.86 -21.69
C ALA A 280 -14.09 -15.26 -21.11
N ASN A 281 -14.96 -14.78 -22.02
CA ASN A 281 -16.21 -14.08 -21.73
C ASN A 281 -16.04 -12.72 -21.02
N SER A 282 -15.34 -11.79 -21.68
CA SER A 282 -15.01 -10.46 -21.13
C SER A 282 -16.23 -9.64 -20.71
N ILE A 283 -17.34 -9.73 -21.44
CA ILE A 283 -18.57 -8.98 -21.15
C ILE A 283 -19.15 -9.42 -19.78
N SER A 284 -19.42 -10.71 -19.60
CA SER A 284 -19.98 -11.20 -18.33
C SER A 284 -19.04 -10.97 -17.15
N ARG A 285 -17.73 -11.01 -17.39
CA ARG A 285 -16.73 -10.75 -16.34
C ARG A 285 -16.67 -9.29 -15.93
N LEU A 286 -16.79 -8.36 -16.87
CA LEU A 286 -16.93 -6.95 -16.55
C LEU A 286 -18.19 -6.73 -15.71
N GLN A 287 -19.33 -7.26 -16.15
CA GLN A 287 -20.61 -7.18 -15.40
C GLN A 287 -20.49 -7.77 -13.99
N TYR A 288 -19.79 -8.90 -13.85
CA TYR A 288 -19.55 -9.52 -12.56
C TYR A 288 -18.77 -8.60 -11.62
N ILE A 289 -17.70 -7.96 -12.11
CA ILE A 289 -16.96 -6.95 -11.34
C ILE A 289 -17.92 -5.82 -10.97
N LEU A 290 -18.71 -5.28 -11.89
CA LEU A 290 -19.62 -4.16 -11.57
C LEU A 290 -20.72 -4.53 -10.54
N SER A 291 -21.07 -5.82 -10.40
CA SER A 291 -22.17 -6.29 -9.56
C SER A 291 -21.87 -6.49 -8.05
N SER A 292 -20.77 -5.95 -7.52
CA SER A 292 -20.43 -5.86 -6.08
C SER A 292 -19.88 -7.13 -5.39
N SER A 293 -19.53 -8.19 -6.13
CA SER A 293 -18.80 -9.35 -5.61
C SER A 293 -17.49 -9.49 -6.39
N HIS A 294 -16.41 -8.86 -5.91
CA HIS A 294 -15.13 -8.84 -6.63
C HIS A 294 -14.14 -9.87 -6.05
N PRO A 295 -14.17 -11.17 -6.40
CA PRO A 295 -13.07 -12.08 -6.12
C PRO A 295 -11.93 -11.76 -7.10
N LEU A 296 -11.21 -10.68 -6.80
CA LEU A 296 -9.95 -10.41 -7.47
C LEU A 296 -8.88 -11.20 -6.72
N ASP A 297 -8.72 -12.49 -7.07
CA ASP A 297 -7.76 -13.40 -6.42
C ASP A 297 -6.36 -12.77 -6.20
N PRO A 298 -5.78 -11.99 -7.14
CA PRO A 298 -4.50 -11.32 -6.90
C PRO A 298 -4.53 -10.28 -5.77
N LEU A 299 -5.64 -9.55 -5.61
CA LEU A 299 -5.82 -8.62 -4.49
C LEU A 299 -6.03 -9.37 -3.18
N ASP A 300 -6.79 -10.46 -3.21
CA ASP A 300 -7.08 -11.27 -2.03
C ASP A 300 -5.82 -11.93 -1.47
N LEU A 301 -4.93 -12.38 -2.36
CA LEU A 301 -3.60 -12.85 -1.97
C LEU A 301 -2.79 -11.74 -1.30
N MET A 302 -2.76 -10.54 -1.90
CA MET A 302 -2.05 -9.39 -1.31
C MET A 302 -2.61 -9.03 0.08
N TYR A 303 -3.94 -8.97 0.23
CA TYR A 303 -4.58 -8.69 1.50
C TYR A 303 -4.33 -9.78 2.54
N THR A 304 -4.37 -11.05 2.12
CA THR A 304 -4.04 -12.20 2.99
C THR A 304 -2.60 -12.12 3.48
N GLN A 305 -1.64 -11.81 2.60
CA GLN A 305 -0.24 -11.64 2.98
C GLN A 305 -0.07 -10.48 3.97
N THR A 306 -0.73 -9.34 3.74
CA THR A 306 -0.70 -8.20 4.67
C THR A 306 -1.29 -8.56 6.04
N MET A 307 -2.44 -9.23 6.09
CA MET A 307 -3.07 -9.65 7.35
C MET A 307 -2.24 -10.71 8.09
N SER A 308 -1.50 -11.56 7.37
CA SER A 308 -0.70 -12.64 7.97
C SER A 308 0.59 -12.14 8.65
N LYS A 309 1.00 -10.89 8.38
CA LYS A 309 2.12 -10.27 9.08
C LYS A 309 1.76 -9.81 10.49
N ILE A 310 0.48 -9.61 10.78
CA ILE A 310 0.03 -9.09 12.07
C ILE A 310 0.33 -10.14 13.16
N PRO A 311 1.07 -9.79 14.22
CA PRO A 311 1.33 -10.70 15.33
C PRO A 311 0.04 -11.18 16.00
N SER A 312 0.01 -12.45 16.41
CA SER A 312 -1.21 -13.10 16.93
C SER A 312 -1.78 -12.43 18.19
N ASP A 313 -0.93 -11.81 19.00
CA ASP A 313 -1.29 -11.09 20.23
C ASP A 313 -2.01 -9.76 19.96
N VAL A 314 -1.81 -9.15 18.79
CA VAL A 314 -2.48 -7.90 18.38
C VAL A 314 -3.50 -8.09 17.25
N LEU A 315 -3.58 -9.27 16.63
CA LEU A 315 -4.52 -9.57 15.56
C LEU A 315 -5.98 -9.34 15.94
N SER A 316 -6.38 -9.71 17.16
CA SER A 316 -7.75 -9.45 17.64
C SER A 316 -8.05 -7.95 17.69
N ASN A 317 -7.08 -7.13 18.12
CA ASN A 317 -7.23 -5.68 18.16
C ASN A 317 -7.37 -5.12 16.74
N ALA A 318 -6.57 -5.60 15.79
CA ALA A 318 -6.63 -5.18 14.41
C ALA A 318 -8.02 -5.47 13.81
N LYS A 319 -8.55 -6.69 14.01
CA LYS A 319 -9.88 -7.08 13.55
C LYS A 319 -11.00 -6.23 14.15
N VAL A 320 -10.91 -5.88 15.43
CA VAL A 320 -11.91 -5.01 16.09
C VAL A 320 -11.89 -3.61 15.50
N ILE A 321 -10.70 -3.03 15.29
CA ILE A 321 -10.56 -1.71 14.65
C ILE A 321 -11.13 -1.74 13.23
N LEU A 322 -10.77 -2.74 12.43
CA LEU A 322 -11.26 -2.88 11.05
C LEU A 322 -12.77 -3.14 11.00
N GLY A 323 -13.30 -3.92 11.94
CA GLY A 323 -14.73 -4.14 12.14
C GLY A 323 -15.50 -2.85 12.41
N PHE A 324 -14.94 -1.96 13.24
CA PHE A 324 -15.53 -0.63 13.47
C PHE A 324 -15.66 0.17 12.17
N TYR A 325 -14.59 0.25 11.36
CA TYR A 325 -14.63 0.99 10.10
C TYR A 325 -15.56 0.36 9.05
N ALA A 326 -15.58 -0.98 8.96
CA ALA A 326 -16.51 -1.69 8.08
C ALA A 326 -17.97 -1.38 8.44
N LEU A 327 -18.30 -1.37 9.72
CA LEU A 327 -19.65 -1.06 10.20
C LEU A 327 -20.00 0.40 9.93
N HIS A 328 -19.14 1.35 10.31
CA HIS A 328 -19.37 2.78 10.08
C HIS A 328 -19.57 3.15 8.60
N ARG A 329 -18.89 2.44 7.68
CA ARG A 329 -19.10 2.60 6.23
C ARG A 329 -20.54 2.26 5.80
N THR A 330 -21.10 1.17 6.32
CA THR A 330 -22.46 0.73 5.94
C THR A 330 -23.58 1.60 6.50
N SER A 331 -23.26 2.46 7.47
CA SER A 331 -24.24 3.19 8.26
C SER A 331 -24.39 4.68 7.86
N SER A 332 -23.71 5.16 6.82
CA SER A 332 -23.93 6.53 6.32
C SER A 332 -24.13 6.54 4.79
N PRO A 333 -25.35 6.29 4.29
CA PRO A 333 -25.63 6.25 2.85
C PRO A 333 -25.81 7.64 2.20
N VAL A 334 -25.70 8.75 2.95
CA VAL A 334 -26.26 10.05 2.53
C VAL A 334 -25.22 11.06 2.02
N TYR A 335 -23.92 10.77 2.05
CA TYR A 335 -22.91 11.71 1.54
C TYR A 335 -21.87 11.03 0.67
N HIS A 336 -22.20 10.86 -0.62
CA HIS A 336 -21.22 10.75 -1.70
C HIS A 336 -20.63 12.13 -2.04
N SER A 337 -20.22 12.92 -1.03
CA SER A 337 -19.66 14.25 -1.25
C SER A 337 -18.20 14.29 -0.81
N SER A 338 -17.33 14.33 -1.83
CA SER A 338 -15.92 14.73 -1.78
C SER A 338 -14.96 13.82 -0.99
N PRO A 339 -13.84 13.38 -1.60
CA PRO A 339 -12.74 12.67 -0.91
C PRO A 339 -12.07 13.44 0.25
N ASN A 340 -12.47 14.70 0.48
CA ASN A 340 -11.88 15.63 1.44
C ASN A 340 -12.76 15.91 2.67
N ASP A 341 -13.92 15.27 2.82
CA ASP A 341 -14.76 15.48 4.00
C ASP A 341 -14.27 14.56 5.15
N ASN A 342 -13.35 15.10 5.96
CA ASN A 342 -12.79 14.51 7.18
C ASN A 342 -13.85 14.33 8.29
N GLN A 343 -14.87 13.51 8.04
CA GLN A 343 -15.89 13.17 9.06
C GLN A 343 -15.72 11.74 9.59
N ASP A 344 -14.52 11.16 9.43
CA ASP A 344 -14.17 9.93 10.11
C ASP A 344 -13.91 10.20 11.60
N VAL A 345 -14.40 9.31 12.46
CA VAL A 345 -14.15 9.37 13.90
C VAL A 345 -12.64 9.41 14.14
N GLY A 346 -12.16 10.47 14.81
CA GLY A 346 -10.76 10.63 15.15
C GLY A 346 -10.19 9.38 15.81
N PHE A 347 -8.96 8.98 15.44
CA PHE A 347 -8.38 7.70 15.83
C PHE A 347 -8.29 7.53 17.36
N LEU A 348 -8.07 8.61 18.10
CA LEU A 348 -8.07 8.61 19.56
C LEU A 348 -9.48 8.39 20.14
N THR A 349 -10.50 8.97 19.52
CA THR A 349 -11.90 8.76 19.88
C THR A 349 -12.28 7.30 19.66
N LEU A 350 -11.85 6.70 18.54
CA LEU A 350 -11.99 5.28 18.29
C LEU A 350 -11.32 4.42 19.38
N CYS A 351 -10.09 4.75 19.77
CA CYS A 351 -9.41 4.05 20.87
C CYS A 351 -10.23 4.10 22.16
N ASN A 352 -10.81 5.25 22.48
CA ASN A 352 -11.65 5.43 23.68
C ASN A 352 -12.97 4.62 23.60
N ILE A 353 -13.58 4.56 22.41
CA ILE A 353 -14.77 3.75 22.16
C ILE A 353 -14.45 2.28 22.41
N LEU A 354 -13.37 1.78 21.80
CA LEU A 354 -12.94 0.38 21.88
C LEU A 354 -12.26 0.00 23.21
N ARG A 355 -12.07 0.96 24.13
CA ARG A 355 -11.24 0.80 25.36
C ARG A 355 -9.83 0.28 25.07
N MET A 356 -9.29 0.66 23.92
CA MET A 356 -7.98 0.25 23.49
C MET A 356 -6.95 1.30 23.86
N LYS A 357 -5.84 0.88 24.46
CA LYS A 357 -4.73 1.80 24.71
C LYS A 357 -4.14 2.24 23.37
N LYS A 358 -3.80 3.53 23.24
CA LYS A 358 -3.23 4.13 22.02
C LYS A 358 -2.09 3.29 21.42
N HIS A 359 -1.13 2.86 22.24
CA HIS A 359 0.00 2.04 21.78
C HIS A 359 -0.42 0.67 21.26
N SER A 360 -1.43 0.03 21.87
CA SER A 360 -1.96 -1.26 21.40
C SER A 360 -2.68 -1.11 20.05
N ALA A 361 -3.39 0.01 19.85
CA ALA A 361 -4.05 0.30 18.58
C ALA A 361 -3.03 0.55 17.45
N TYR A 362 -2.00 1.36 17.69
CA TYR A 362 -0.93 1.56 16.71
C TYR A 362 -0.16 0.26 16.43
N ALA A 363 0.13 -0.55 17.45
CA ALA A 363 0.77 -1.85 17.26
C ALA A 363 -0.08 -2.78 16.38
N ALA A 364 -1.40 -2.78 16.57
CA ALA A 364 -2.33 -3.59 15.78
C ALA A 364 -2.40 -3.15 14.29
N LEU A 365 -2.15 -1.88 14.00
CA LEU A 365 -2.22 -1.32 12.65
C LEU A 365 -0.87 -1.24 11.94
N ARG A 366 0.23 -1.49 12.66
CA ARG A 366 1.60 -1.30 12.15
C ARG A 366 1.85 -2.04 10.82
N GLU A 367 1.42 -3.30 10.75
CA GLU A 367 1.60 -4.16 9.57
C GLU A 367 0.61 -3.85 8.43
N LEU A 368 -0.38 -2.99 8.69
CA LEU A 368 -1.42 -2.61 7.74
C LEU A 368 -1.10 -1.33 6.95
N SER A 369 0.10 -0.76 7.11
CA SER A 369 0.60 0.41 6.37
C SER A 369 0.39 0.33 4.85
N SER A 370 0.29 -0.88 4.29
CA SER A 370 0.10 -1.14 2.86
C SER A 370 -1.35 -1.01 2.37
N VAL A 371 -2.33 -1.05 3.26
CA VAL A 371 -3.78 -1.09 2.95
C VAL A 371 -4.58 -0.03 3.71
N LEU A 372 -3.96 0.66 4.66
CA LEU A 372 -4.51 1.81 5.35
C LEU A 372 -3.41 2.80 5.74
N ILE A 373 -3.82 4.05 5.95
CA ILE A 373 -2.98 5.13 6.43
C ILE A 373 -3.48 5.47 7.85
N SER A 374 -2.59 5.29 8.83
CA SER A 374 -2.87 5.66 10.21
C SER A 374 -2.42 7.11 10.45
N PRO A 375 -3.20 7.93 11.18
CA PRO A 375 -2.83 9.30 11.48
C PRO A 375 -1.64 9.35 12.46
N SER A 376 -0.82 10.39 12.36
CA SER A 376 0.28 10.57 13.30
C SER A 376 -0.25 10.71 14.73
N PRO A 377 0.56 10.41 15.76
CA PRO A 377 0.15 10.60 17.15
C PRO A 377 -0.33 12.02 17.50
N MET A 378 0.07 13.02 16.72
CA MET A 378 -0.31 14.43 16.87
C MET A 378 -1.67 14.73 16.23
N GLU A 379 -1.96 14.11 15.09
CA GLU A 379 -3.21 14.32 14.33
C GLU A 379 -4.32 13.35 14.74
N ALA A 380 -4.00 12.30 15.51
CA ALA A 380 -4.93 11.23 15.89
C ALA A 380 -6.19 11.69 16.62
N LYS A 381 -6.23 12.93 17.12
CA LYS A 381 -7.45 13.51 17.69
C LYS A 381 -8.47 13.84 16.61
N ASP A 382 -8.00 14.42 15.51
CA ASP A 382 -8.84 15.04 14.49
C ASP A 382 -8.97 14.16 13.24
N LEU A 383 -7.98 13.28 13.00
CA LEU A 383 -7.95 12.37 11.86
C LEU A 383 -8.22 10.93 12.30
N GLY A 384 -9.04 10.24 11.50
CA GLY A 384 -9.24 8.79 11.57
C GLY A 384 -8.20 8.02 10.74
N ILE A 385 -8.35 6.69 10.71
CA ILE A 385 -7.66 5.83 9.75
C ILE A 385 -8.29 6.01 8.38
N LYS A 386 -7.46 6.14 7.35
CA LYS A 386 -7.89 6.14 5.96
C LYS A 386 -7.63 4.78 5.33
N ILE A 387 -8.67 4.09 4.90
CA ILE A 387 -8.52 2.84 4.12
C ILE A 387 -8.10 3.20 2.70
N VAL A 388 -7.04 2.56 2.21
CA VAL A 388 -6.45 2.82 0.89
C VAL A 388 -7.44 2.55 -0.24
N HIS A 389 -8.17 1.45 -0.15
CA HIS A 389 -9.15 1.07 -1.15
C HIS A 389 -10.32 0.30 -0.53
N PRO A 390 -11.58 0.57 -0.91
CA PRO A 390 -12.76 -0.10 -0.34
C PRO A 390 -12.76 -1.63 -0.48
N SER A 391 -12.06 -2.18 -1.49
CA SER A 391 -11.97 -3.62 -1.70
C SER A 391 -11.27 -4.36 -0.55
N PHE A 392 -10.45 -3.68 0.25
CA PHE A 392 -9.82 -4.31 1.42
C PHE A 392 -10.84 -4.66 2.51
N LEU A 393 -11.74 -3.72 2.85
CA LEU A 393 -12.80 -4.01 3.82
C LEU A 393 -13.78 -5.05 3.29
N GLN A 394 -14.14 -4.99 2.00
CA GLN A 394 -15.00 -6.00 1.38
C GLN A 394 -14.40 -7.41 1.44
N PHE A 395 -13.08 -7.53 1.23
CA PHE A 395 -12.37 -8.80 1.40
C PHE A 395 -12.51 -9.34 2.83
N LEU A 396 -12.35 -8.47 3.84
CA LEU A 396 -12.45 -8.84 5.25
C LEU A 396 -13.88 -9.18 5.70
N GLU A 397 -14.89 -8.57 5.07
CA GLU A 397 -16.32 -8.83 5.32
C GLU A 397 -16.73 -10.21 4.79
N ASP A 398 -16.19 -10.62 3.64
CA ASP A 398 -16.50 -11.91 3.00
C ASP A 398 -15.64 -13.05 3.56
N ARG A 399 -16.28 -13.99 4.27
CA ARG A 399 -15.61 -15.14 4.88
C ARG A 399 -15.06 -16.12 3.84
N SER A 400 -15.67 -16.22 2.66
CA SER A 400 -15.20 -17.11 1.59
C SER A 400 -13.86 -16.65 1.02
N ARG A 401 -13.62 -15.34 1.04
CA ARG A 401 -12.38 -14.71 0.54
C ARG A 401 -11.30 -14.60 1.63
N SER A 402 -11.66 -14.08 2.80
CA SER A 402 -10.69 -13.81 3.88
C SER A 402 -10.38 -15.00 4.79
N GLY A 403 -11.19 -16.06 4.76
CA GLY A 403 -10.96 -17.25 5.56
C GLY A 403 -10.82 -16.95 7.06
N SER A 404 -9.65 -17.27 7.63
CA SER A 404 -9.34 -16.99 9.04
C SER A 404 -9.20 -15.51 9.37
N HIS A 405 -9.01 -14.64 8.38
CA HIS A 405 -8.83 -13.20 8.55
C HIS A 405 -10.15 -12.41 8.59
N ASN A 406 -11.29 -13.07 8.35
CA ASN A 406 -12.61 -12.45 8.42
C ASN A 406 -12.82 -11.70 9.75
N ILE A 407 -13.44 -10.52 9.66
CA ILE A 407 -13.68 -9.64 10.82
C ILE A 407 -14.94 -9.98 11.62
N GLY A 408 -15.84 -10.81 11.07
CA GLY A 408 -17.04 -11.30 11.78
C GLY A 408 -17.96 -10.19 12.27
N LEU A 409 -18.57 -9.44 11.35
CA LEU A 409 -19.33 -8.22 11.66
C LEU A 409 -20.38 -8.39 12.77
N ASP A 410 -21.04 -9.54 12.86
CA ASP A 410 -22.05 -9.80 13.92
C ASP A 410 -21.45 -9.77 15.33
N GLN A 411 -20.28 -10.37 15.53
CA GLN A 411 -19.56 -10.32 16.81
C GLN A 411 -19.04 -8.91 17.12
N GLN A 412 -18.60 -8.19 16.08
CA GLN A 412 -18.11 -6.81 16.25
C GLN A 412 -19.25 -5.86 16.61
N LEU A 413 -20.43 -6.02 16.00
CA LEU A 413 -21.62 -5.23 16.29
C LEU A 413 -21.99 -5.31 17.78
N GLU A 414 -22.03 -6.51 18.36
CA GLU A 414 -22.33 -6.71 19.77
C GLU A 414 -21.31 -6.02 20.69
N GLY A 415 -20.01 -6.16 20.38
CA GLY A 415 -18.94 -5.48 21.11
C GLY A 415 -19.03 -3.95 21.05
N LEU A 416 -19.37 -3.40 19.88
CA LEU A 416 -19.58 -1.96 19.70
C LEU A 416 -20.81 -1.45 20.45
N TRP A 417 -21.91 -2.22 20.45
CA TRP A 417 -23.09 -1.90 21.24
C TRP A 417 -22.79 -1.77 22.72
N HIS A 418 -22.02 -2.72 23.29
CA HIS A 418 -21.60 -2.65 24.68
C HIS A 418 -20.70 -1.43 24.97
N SER A 419 -19.78 -1.13 24.06
CA SER A 419 -18.91 0.04 24.16
C SER A 419 -19.71 1.34 24.18
N TYR A 420 -20.74 1.45 23.34
CA TYR A 420 -21.59 2.64 23.23
C TYR A 420 -22.53 2.80 24.42
N LEU A 421 -23.22 1.73 24.83
CA LEU A 421 -24.08 1.73 26.03
C LEU A 421 -23.32 2.21 27.27
N ARG A 422 -22.06 1.80 27.40
CA ARG A 422 -21.21 2.24 28.49
C ARG A 422 -20.88 3.73 28.43
N ILE A 423 -20.57 4.26 27.24
CA ILE A 423 -20.32 5.69 27.07
C ILE A 423 -21.58 6.48 27.46
N LEU A 424 -22.77 6.03 27.04
CA LEU A 424 -24.04 6.67 27.41
C LEU A 424 -24.30 6.61 28.91
N GLN A 425 -24.04 5.48 29.57
CA GLN A 425 -24.15 5.36 31.02
C GLN A 425 -23.19 6.31 31.74
N GLN A 426 -21.97 6.50 31.22
CA GLN A 426 -21.01 7.42 31.81
C GLN A 426 -21.43 8.88 31.63
N TYR A 427 -21.96 9.24 30.46
CA TYR A 427 -22.50 10.56 30.17
C TYR A 427 -23.72 10.90 31.06
N GLN A 428 -24.62 9.93 31.26
CA GLN A 428 -25.75 10.09 32.19
C GLN A 428 -25.30 10.29 33.65
N LYS A 429 -24.17 9.71 34.06
CA LYS A 429 -23.62 9.90 35.41
C LYS A 429 -22.97 11.27 35.60
N THR A 430 -22.43 11.88 34.54
CA THR A 430 -21.74 13.18 34.62
C THR A 430 -22.68 14.38 34.45
N LYS A 431 -23.81 14.23 33.75
CA LYS A 431 -24.86 15.25 33.69
C LYS A 431 -26.06 14.86 34.57
N CYS A 432 -26.04 15.34 35.81
CA CYS A 432 -27.25 15.36 36.64
C CYS A 432 -28.37 16.13 35.93
N THR A 433 -29.57 15.52 35.91
CA THR A 433 -30.90 16.06 35.58
C THR A 433 -31.28 16.30 34.11
N SER A 434 -32.36 15.59 33.75
CA SER A 434 -33.34 15.79 32.66
C SER A 434 -32.86 15.75 31.19
N VAL A 435 -33.19 14.61 30.56
CA VAL A 435 -33.86 14.43 29.25
C VAL A 435 -33.18 13.29 28.50
N LEU A 436 -33.77 12.09 28.62
CA LEU A 436 -33.89 11.04 27.60
C LEU A 436 -34.61 9.87 28.31
N SER A 437 -35.94 9.87 28.22
CA SER A 437 -36.77 8.73 28.61
C SER A 437 -36.49 7.57 27.64
N CYS A 438 -35.40 6.85 27.88
CA CYS A 438 -35.19 5.54 27.27
C CYS A 438 -36.06 4.54 28.04
N PRO A 439 -37.01 3.83 27.42
CA PRO A 439 -37.79 2.83 28.12
C PRO A 439 -36.86 1.72 28.58
N HIS A 440 -36.61 1.68 29.88
CA HIS A 440 -35.72 0.75 30.58
C HIS A 440 -36.07 -0.73 30.31
N GLU A 441 -37.26 -1.01 29.76
CA GLU A 441 -37.79 -2.34 29.46
C GLU A 441 -37.40 -2.90 28.07
N LEU A 442 -36.99 -2.07 27.11
CA LEU A 442 -36.54 -2.54 25.78
C LEU A 442 -35.08 -3.03 25.77
N LEU A 443 -34.29 -2.62 26.77
CA LEU A 443 -32.83 -2.83 26.85
C LEU A 443 -32.40 -4.13 27.53
N LEU A 444 -33.29 -4.84 28.21
CA LEU A 444 -32.94 -6.00 29.05
C LEU A 444 -33.40 -7.36 28.47
N ASN A 445 -34.19 -7.38 27.40
CA ASN A 445 -34.71 -8.63 26.84
C ASN A 445 -33.96 -9.04 25.56
N HIS A 446 -33.05 -10.00 25.70
CA HIS A 446 -32.28 -10.64 24.64
C HIS A 446 -33.14 -11.30 23.53
N LYS A 447 -34.46 -11.46 23.78
CA LYS A 447 -35.44 -12.03 22.82
C LYS A 447 -36.19 -10.98 21.98
N SER A 448 -36.22 -9.70 22.38
CA SER A 448 -36.90 -8.64 21.62
C SER A 448 -35.97 -7.91 20.63
N THR A 449 -34.65 -8.05 20.79
CA THR A 449 -33.62 -7.45 19.91
C THR A 449 -33.59 -8.04 18.50
N GLN A 450 -34.19 -9.22 18.26
CA GLN A 450 -34.36 -9.76 16.90
C GLN A 450 -35.37 -8.97 16.04
N ARG A 451 -36.22 -8.13 16.65
CA ARG A 451 -37.25 -7.36 15.92
C ARG A 451 -36.82 -5.93 15.55
N TYR A 452 -35.69 -5.44 16.04
CA TYR A 452 -35.27 -4.06 15.82
C TYR A 452 -33.91 -4.04 15.15
N ARG A 453 -33.83 -3.46 13.93
CA ARG A 453 -32.56 -3.18 13.26
C ARG A 453 -32.17 -1.74 13.54
N PRO A 454 -30.99 -1.49 14.13
CA PRO A 454 -30.48 -0.14 14.25
C PRO A 454 -29.97 0.32 12.88
N VAL A 455 -30.49 1.46 12.41
CA VAL A 455 -30.04 2.12 11.18
C VAL A 455 -29.40 3.42 11.59
N LEU A 456 -28.11 3.56 11.38
CA LEU A 456 -27.45 4.86 11.50
C LEU A 456 -27.85 5.67 10.26
N VAL A 457 -28.27 6.91 10.48
CA VAL A 457 -28.50 7.89 9.43
C VAL A 457 -27.88 9.19 9.94
N THR A 458 -26.91 9.77 9.23
CA THR A 458 -26.37 11.11 9.52
C THR A 458 -25.75 11.28 10.93
N GLY A 459 -25.03 10.27 11.43
CA GLY A 459 -24.49 10.31 12.80
C GLY A 459 -25.57 10.25 13.89
N ARG A 460 -26.78 9.78 13.55
CA ARG A 460 -27.92 9.59 14.45
C ARG A 460 -28.40 8.14 14.37
N TRP A 461 -28.73 7.53 15.51
CA TRP A 461 -29.22 6.16 15.56
C TRP A 461 -30.76 6.14 15.56
N ASN A 462 -31.35 5.50 14.55
CA ASN A 462 -32.77 5.18 14.52
C ASN A 462 -32.97 3.69 14.84
N LEU A 463 -33.83 3.38 15.82
CA LEU A 463 -34.32 2.02 16.03
C LEU A 463 -35.54 1.79 15.15
N VAL A 464 -35.41 0.95 14.11
CA VAL A 464 -36.54 0.58 13.23
C VAL A 464 -37.04 -0.79 13.61
N GLY A 465 -38.30 -0.88 14.05
CA GLY A 465 -38.98 -2.14 14.35
C GLY A 465 -39.53 -2.79 13.09
N ALA A 466 -39.27 -4.09 12.91
CA ALA A 466 -39.97 -4.92 11.94
C ALA A 466 -41.28 -5.42 12.55
N SER A 467 -42.43 -5.17 11.91
CA SER A 467 -43.65 -5.93 12.23
C SER A 467 -44.43 -6.31 10.98
N THR A 468 -44.79 -7.59 10.94
CA THR A 468 -45.90 -8.12 10.18
C THR A 468 -47.21 -7.58 10.78
N GLY A 469 -47.85 -6.62 10.09
CA GLY A 469 -49.29 -6.33 10.24
C GLY A 469 -49.71 -5.23 11.24
N LEU A 470 -50.24 -4.15 10.65
CA LEU A 470 -51.34 -3.27 11.12
C LEU A 470 -51.24 -2.62 12.54
N ALA A 471 -50.43 -1.56 12.68
CA ALA A 471 -50.66 -0.38 13.56
C ALA A 471 -49.58 0.71 13.30
N PRO A 472 -49.83 2.02 13.57
CA PRO A 472 -48.93 3.09 13.14
C PRO A 472 -47.67 3.22 14.02
N TYR A 473 -46.55 3.55 13.36
CA TYR A 473 -45.18 3.64 13.87
C TYR A 473 -45.01 4.40 15.19
N SER A 474 -44.33 3.80 16.17
CA SER A 474 -43.64 4.53 17.24
C SER A 474 -42.12 4.43 17.02
N THR A 475 -41.55 5.38 16.31
CA THR A 475 -40.09 5.59 16.26
C THR A 475 -39.64 6.28 17.54
N THR A 476 -38.97 5.56 18.44
CA THR A 476 -38.28 6.20 19.56
C THR A 476 -36.98 6.80 19.04
N ARG A 477 -36.91 8.13 19.03
CA ARG A 477 -35.79 8.91 18.50
C ARG A 477 -34.78 9.15 19.63
N ILE A 478 -33.54 8.70 19.47
CA ILE A 478 -32.46 8.97 20.42
C ILE A 478 -31.40 9.79 19.67
N ASP A 479 -31.39 11.10 19.92
CA ASP A 479 -30.41 12.02 19.35
C ASP A 479 -29.14 12.02 20.23
N ILE A 480 -28.05 11.44 19.74
CA ILE A 480 -26.72 11.55 20.34
C ILE A 480 -25.76 11.95 19.23
N THR A 481 -25.18 13.15 19.32
CA THR A 481 -24.11 13.58 18.42
C THR A 481 -22.74 13.17 19.00
N LEU A 482 -21.86 12.66 18.15
CA LEU A 482 -20.51 12.21 18.53
C LEU A 482 -19.66 13.32 19.16
N ASP A 483 -19.90 14.59 18.81
CA ASP A 483 -19.20 15.75 19.40
C ASP A 483 -19.49 15.96 20.91
N GLN A 484 -20.49 15.26 21.46
CA GLN A 484 -20.83 15.33 22.89
C GLN A 484 -20.27 14.17 23.72
N LEU A 485 -19.60 13.20 23.08
CA LEU A 485 -18.96 12.02 23.69
C LEU A 485 -17.45 12.19 23.77
#